data_AF-A0A4U0Q421-F1
#
_entry.id   AF-A0A4U0Q421-F1
#
_cell.length_a   1.000
_cell.length_b   1.000
_cell.length_c   1.000
_cell.angle_alpha   90.00
_cell.angle_beta   90.00
_cell.angle_gamma   90.00
#
_symmetry.space_group_name_H-M   'P 1'
#
loop_
_entity.id
_entity.type
_entity.pdbx_description
1 polymer ?
#
loop_
_entity_poly.entity_id
_entity_poly.type
_entity_poly.pdbx_seq_one_letter_code
_entity_poly.pdbx_strand_id
1 'polypeptide(L)'
;MVENDATSGNTDLAQFADAASDQLWFRRVGSDLEVSVIGTGDKVTVASWYSGTKYHVEQFKTADGKMLLDSQVDALVSAMAGFAPPDAGQTTLPDQYREQLQPVLAANWH
;
A
#
# COMPACT_ATOMS: atom_id res chain seq x y z
N MET A 1 20.19 -0.17 -7.76
CA MET A 1 20.30 -1.48 -7.07
C MET A 1 19.73 -2.53 -8.01
N VAL A 2 20.30 -3.74 -7.95
CA VAL A 2 20.21 -4.79 -8.97
C VAL A 2 18.86 -5.53 -8.91
N GLU A 3 18.29 -5.80 -10.08
CA GLU A 3 17.14 -6.69 -10.26
C GLU A 3 17.56 -8.14 -10.51
N ASN A 4 16.68 -9.06 -10.11
CA ASN A 4 16.34 -10.34 -10.76
C ASN A 4 17.18 -11.60 -10.46
N ASP A 5 16.57 -12.56 -9.75
CA ASP A 5 16.86 -13.99 -9.90
C ASP A 5 15.53 -14.79 -9.96
N ALA A 6 15.51 -15.80 -10.83
CA ALA A 6 14.35 -16.33 -11.54
C ALA A 6 13.84 -17.67 -10.99
N THR A 7 12.52 -17.86 -10.87
CA THR A 7 11.87 -19.18 -10.89
C THR A 7 10.44 -19.06 -11.40
N SER A 8 9.98 -19.97 -12.27
CA SER A 8 8.60 -20.00 -12.77
C SER A 8 7.58 -19.97 -11.62
N GLY A 9 6.89 -18.83 -11.46
CA GLY A 9 6.12 -18.50 -10.25
C GLY A 9 6.50 -17.12 -9.71
N ASN A 10 6.65 -16.14 -10.61
CA ASN A 10 7.09 -14.78 -10.33
C ASN A 10 6.24 -14.19 -9.20
N THR A 11 6.87 -13.84 -8.09
CA THR A 11 6.22 -13.06 -7.05
C THR A 11 6.49 -11.60 -7.35
N ASP A 12 5.47 -10.84 -7.76
CA ASP A 12 5.63 -9.43 -8.07
C ASP A 12 5.88 -8.64 -6.77
N LEU A 13 6.89 -7.77 -6.80
CA LEU A 13 7.29 -6.94 -5.67
C LEU A 13 7.21 -5.45 -6.06
N ALA A 14 6.32 -4.71 -5.40
CA ALA A 14 6.32 -3.24 -5.45
C ALA A 14 7.17 -2.68 -4.31
N GLN A 15 8.23 -1.94 -4.63
CA GLN A 15 9.11 -1.34 -3.64
C GLN A 15 8.95 0.19 -3.59
N PHE A 16 8.65 0.71 -2.40
CA PHE A 16 8.64 2.13 -2.08
C PHE A 16 9.90 2.47 -1.30
N ALA A 17 10.89 3.08 -1.96
CA ALA A 17 12.18 3.38 -1.35
C ALA A 17 12.16 4.59 -0.41
N ASP A 18 11.20 5.51 -0.62
CA ASP A 18 11.15 6.81 0.06
C ASP A 18 9.90 6.99 0.95
N ALA A 19 9.06 5.96 1.07
CA ALA A 19 7.84 6.00 1.88
C ALA A 19 7.78 4.83 2.88
N ALA A 20 7.52 5.16 4.14
CA ALA A 20 7.27 4.18 5.20
C ALA A 20 5.85 3.59 5.11
N SER A 21 5.64 2.45 5.76
CA SER A 21 4.33 1.77 5.83
C SER A 21 3.15 2.63 6.29
N ASP A 22 3.38 3.59 7.19
CA ASP A 22 2.36 4.52 7.69
C ASP A 22 2.22 5.81 6.84
N GLN A 23 3.04 5.96 5.81
CA GLN A 23 2.97 7.02 4.80
C GLN A 23 2.29 6.56 3.50
N LEU A 24 1.87 5.30 3.42
CA LEU A 24 1.12 4.77 2.29
C LEU A 24 -0.39 4.80 2.54
N TRP A 25 -1.12 5.28 1.56
CA TRP A 25 -2.58 5.28 1.54
C TRP A 25 -3.11 4.35 0.45
N PHE A 26 -3.78 3.29 0.85
CA PHE A 26 -4.38 2.29 -0.03
C PHE A 26 -5.86 2.60 -0.25
N ARG A 27 -6.26 2.64 -1.51
CA ARG A 27 -7.64 2.91 -1.89
C ARG A 27 -8.04 2.06 -3.09
N ARG A 28 -9.28 1.56 -3.05
CA ARG A 28 -9.93 1.01 -4.24
C ARG A 28 -10.53 2.12 -5.09
N VAL A 29 -10.19 2.13 -6.38
CA VAL A 29 -10.77 3.03 -7.39
C VAL A 29 -11.34 2.18 -8.51
N GLY A 30 -12.66 1.95 -8.48
CA GLY A 30 -13.31 1.04 -9.43
C GLY A 30 -12.81 -0.41 -9.30
N SER A 31 -12.14 -0.91 -10.35
CA SER A 31 -11.47 -2.22 -10.39
C SER A 31 -10.00 -2.20 -9.99
N ASP A 32 -9.46 -1.02 -9.69
CA ASP A 32 -8.02 -0.81 -9.56
C ASP A 32 -7.66 -0.52 -8.10
N LEU A 33 -6.42 -0.86 -7.74
CA LEU A 33 -5.82 -0.48 -6.47
C LEU A 33 -4.95 0.76 -6.68
N GLU A 34 -5.24 1.83 -5.96
CA GLU A 34 -4.40 3.03 -5.90
C GLU A 34 -3.64 3.04 -4.57
N VAL A 35 -2.32 3.18 -4.64
CA VAL A 35 -1.43 3.35 -3.50
C VAL A 35 -0.78 4.73 -3.63
N SER A 36 -1.14 5.65 -2.74
CA SER A 36 -0.63 7.02 -2.75
C SER A 36 0.34 7.24 -1.59
N VAL A 37 1.38 8.05 -1.80
CA VAL A 37 2.31 8.44 -0.75
C VAL A 37 1.82 9.76 -0.13
N ILE A 38 1.45 9.70 1.14
CA ILE A 38 0.91 10.83 1.89
C ILE A 38 1.94 11.96 1.97
N GLY A 39 1.50 13.20 1.73
CA GLY A 39 2.38 14.35 1.71
C GLY A 39 3.07 14.62 0.38
N THR A 40 2.85 13.75 -0.61
CA THR A 40 3.42 13.89 -1.95
C THR A 40 2.31 13.80 -3.01
N GLY A 41 2.67 14.05 -4.26
CA GLY A 41 1.81 13.74 -5.41
C GLY A 41 2.02 12.34 -5.96
N ASP A 42 2.91 11.54 -5.36
CA ASP A 42 3.31 10.26 -5.90
C ASP A 42 2.24 9.20 -5.61
N LYS A 43 1.87 8.48 -6.67
CA LYS A 43 0.93 7.38 -6.58
C LYS A 43 1.22 6.30 -7.59
N VAL A 44 0.87 5.08 -7.21
CA VAL A 44 0.94 3.88 -8.02
C VAL A 44 -0.47 3.34 -8.18
N THR A 45 -0.88 3.04 -9.41
CA THR A 45 -2.15 2.40 -9.69
C THR A 45 -1.90 1.02 -10.28
N VAL A 46 -2.36 -0.01 -9.58
CA VAL A 46 -2.37 -1.40 -10.07
C VAL A 46 -3.72 -1.65 -10.73
N ALA A 47 -3.70 -1.63 -12.06
CA ALA A 47 -4.90 -1.81 -12.87
C ALA A 47 -5.46 -3.23 -12.72
N SER A 48 -6.78 -3.36 -12.73
CA SER A 48 -7.48 -4.63 -12.67
C SER A 48 -7.21 -5.48 -11.41
N TRP A 49 -6.67 -4.88 -10.33
CA TRP A 49 -6.44 -5.55 -9.05
C TRP A 49 -7.66 -6.38 -8.61
N TYR A 50 -8.83 -5.74 -8.54
CA TYR A 50 -10.08 -6.39 -8.11
C TYR A 50 -10.76 -7.23 -9.19
N SER A 51 -10.14 -7.42 -10.36
CA SER A 51 -10.65 -8.28 -11.44
C SER A 51 -10.07 -9.69 -11.42
N GLY A 52 -9.12 -9.98 -10.54
CA GLY A 52 -8.60 -11.32 -10.27
C GLY A 52 -7.17 -11.31 -9.74
N THR A 53 -6.83 -12.33 -8.95
CA THR A 53 -5.53 -12.45 -8.26
C THR A 53 -4.33 -12.49 -9.20
N LYS A 54 -4.51 -12.86 -10.48
CA LYS A 54 -3.45 -12.81 -11.50
C LYS A 54 -2.96 -11.39 -11.86
N TYR A 55 -3.65 -10.35 -11.40
CA TYR A 55 -3.27 -8.95 -11.57
C TYR A 55 -2.75 -8.33 -10.26
N HIS A 56 -2.68 -9.13 -9.19
CA HIS A 56 -2.15 -8.66 -7.93
C HIS A 56 -0.64 -8.57 -8.00
N VAL A 57 -0.11 -7.63 -7.24
CA VAL A 57 1.27 -7.61 -6.79
C VAL A 57 1.29 -8.33 -5.46
N GLU A 58 2.04 -9.43 -5.35
CA GLU A 58 2.02 -10.30 -4.18
C GLU A 58 2.66 -9.65 -2.95
N GLN A 59 3.65 -8.78 -3.13
CA GLN A 59 4.39 -8.16 -2.04
C GLN A 59 4.58 -6.65 -2.26
N PHE A 60 4.36 -5.87 -1.20
CA PHE A 60 4.72 -4.45 -1.14
C PHE A 60 5.78 -4.26 -0.07
N LYS A 61 6.89 -3.62 -0.41
CA LYS A 61 7.99 -3.34 0.51
C LYS A 61 8.20 -1.84 0.66
N THR A 62 8.36 -1.38 1.89
CA THR A 62 8.47 0.05 2.23
C THR A 62 9.87 0.42 2.71
N ALA A 63 10.12 1.73 2.84
CA ALA A 63 11.41 2.30 3.25
C ALA A 63 11.80 1.91 4.67
N ASP A 64 10.82 1.69 5.56
CA ASP A 64 11.00 1.18 6.93
C ASP A 64 11.26 -0.34 6.98
N GLY A 65 11.41 -0.98 5.80
CA GLY A 65 11.77 -2.38 5.67
C GLY A 65 10.61 -3.35 5.85
N LYS A 66 9.39 -2.84 6.11
CA LYS A 66 8.21 -3.67 6.29
C LYS A 66 7.68 -4.21 4.97
N MET A 67 6.97 -5.32 5.09
CA MET A 67 6.35 -6.01 3.98
C MET A 67 4.84 -6.19 4.21
N LEU A 68 4.07 -5.96 3.15
CA LEU A 68 2.63 -6.21 3.09
C LEU A 68 2.36 -7.22 1.98
N LEU A 69 1.55 -8.23 2.29
CA LEU A 69 1.12 -9.23 1.30
C LEU A 69 -0.18 -8.80 0.62
N ASP A 70 -0.42 -9.24 -0.62
CA ASP A 70 -1.66 -8.95 -1.35
C ASP A 70 -2.93 -9.29 -0.55
N SER A 71 -2.89 -10.43 0.16
CA SER A 71 -3.97 -10.90 1.03
C SER A 71 -4.32 -9.93 2.18
N GLN A 72 -3.40 -9.06 2.55
CA GLN A 72 -3.53 -8.08 3.64
C GLN A 72 -3.91 -6.68 3.11
N VAL A 73 -3.80 -6.44 1.80
CA VAL A 73 -4.12 -5.14 1.17
C VAL A 73 -5.58 -4.77 1.43
N ASP A 74 -6.51 -5.72 1.33
CA ASP A 74 -7.94 -5.42 1.50
C ASP A 74 -8.27 -4.94 2.91
N ALA A 75 -7.56 -5.43 3.93
CA ALA A 75 -7.71 -4.96 5.31
C ALA A 75 -7.32 -3.48 5.44
N LEU A 76 -6.22 -3.07 4.78
CA LEU A 76 -5.80 -1.67 4.76
C LEU A 76 -6.77 -0.80 3.96
N VAL A 77 -7.20 -1.25 2.78
CA VAL A 77 -8.17 -0.53 1.95
C VAL A 77 -9.48 -0.33 2.69
N SER A 78 -9.99 -1.35 3.37
CA SER A 78 -11.23 -1.29 4.15
C SER A 78 -11.09 -0.33 5.33
N ALA A 79 -9.99 -0.41 6.07
CA ALA A 79 -9.72 0.48 7.18
C ALA A 79 -9.60 1.95 6.73
N MET A 80 -8.89 2.21 5.62
CA MET A 80 -8.69 3.54 5.06
C MET A 80 -9.93 4.09 4.35
N ALA A 81 -10.81 3.24 3.82
CA ALA A 81 -12.06 3.66 3.16
C ALA A 81 -13.05 4.34 4.13
N GLY A 82 -12.92 4.11 5.44
CA GLY A 82 -13.66 4.83 6.47
C GLY A 82 -13.24 6.28 6.66
N PHE A 83 -12.13 6.70 6.04
CA PHE A 83 -11.52 8.01 6.19
C PHE A 83 -11.35 8.69 4.83
N ALA A 84 -11.28 10.02 4.83
CA ALA A 84 -10.88 10.74 3.63
C ALA A 84 -9.36 10.61 3.45
N PRO A 85 -8.85 10.49 2.21
CA PRO A 85 -7.42 10.57 1.98
C PRO A 85 -6.88 11.92 2.49
N PRO A 86 -5.69 11.95 3.14
CA PRO A 86 -5.09 13.19 3.60
C PRO A 86 -4.95 14.21 2.46
N ASP A 87 -5.21 15.49 2.75
CA ASP A 87 -4.98 16.56 1.79
C ASP A 87 -3.50 16.60 1.39
N ALA A 88 -3.21 17.00 0.14
CA ALA A 88 -1.82 17.13 -0.35
C ALA A 88 -0.96 18.13 0.44
N GLY A 89 -1.58 18.97 1.29
CA GLY A 89 -0.88 19.86 2.22
C GLY A 89 -0.49 19.20 3.55
N GLN A 90 -0.96 17.98 3.83
CA GLN A 90 -0.60 17.20 5.01
C GLN A 90 0.51 16.22 4.65
N THR A 91 1.69 16.43 5.23
CA THR A 91 2.86 15.57 4.99
C THR A 91 2.87 14.27 5.79
N THR A 92 1.88 14.10 6.67
CA THR A 92 1.78 12.96 7.58
C THR A 92 0.31 12.64 7.86
N LEU A 93 0.04 11.38 8.20
CA LEU A 93 -1.26 10.97 8.72
C LEU A 93 -1.62 11.81 9.97
N PRO A 94 -2.83 12.39 10.04
CA PRO A 94 -3.33 13.02 11.27
C PRO A 94 -3.35 12.02 12.43
N ASP A 95 -3.09 12.49 13.66
CA ASP A 95 -2.95 11.60 14.83
C ASP A 95 -4.18 10.72 15.05
N GLN A 96 -5.38 11.27 14.85
CA GLN A 96 -6.64 10.53 14.97
C GLN A 96 -6.76 9.37 13.97
N TYR A 97 -6.20 9.52 12.77
CA TYR A 97 -6.21 8.46 11.75
C TYR A 97 -5.14 7.45 12.09
N ARG A 98 -3.96 7.91 12.56
CA ARG A 98 -2.88 7.03 12.98
C ARG A 98 -3.34 6.11 14.11
N GLU A 99 -3.98 6.63 15.14
CA GLU A 99 -4.47 5.82 16.27
C GLU A 99 -5.48 4.75 15.82
N GLN A 100 -6.36 5.08 14.87
CA GLN A 100 -7.37 4.14 14.37
C GLN A 100 -6.82 3.11 13.39
N LEU A 101 -5.84 3.51 12.56
CA LEU A 101 -5.21 2.65 11.56
C LEU A 101 -4.03 1.86 12.13
N GLN A 102 -3.41 2.30 13.23
CA GLN A 102 -2.28 1.64 13.89
C GLN A 102 -2.49 0.14 14.13
N PRO A 103 -3.61 -0.35 14.69
CA PRO A 103 -3.78 -1.79 14.89
C PRO A 103 -3.81 -2.56 13.58
N VAL A 104 -4.40 -1.98 12.52
CA VAL A 104 -4.45 -2.60 11.19
C VAL A 104 -3.07 -2.56 10.53
N LEU A 105 -2.38 -1.44 10.59
CA LEU A 105 -1.01 -1.30 10.09
C LEU A 105 -0.07 -2.30 10.80
N ALA A 106 -0.12 -2.37 12.13
CA ALA A 106 0.73 -3.29 12.90
C ALA A 106 0.41 -4.78 12.67
N ALA A 107 -0.84 -5.12 12.34
CA ALA A 107 -1.23 -6.50 12.06
C ALA A 107 -0.89 -6.95 10.63
N ASN A 108 -0.85 -6.02 9.69
CA ASN A 108 -0.67 -6.32 8.26
C ASN A 108 0.76 -6.07 7.77
N TRP A 109 1.53 -5.20 8.39
CA TRP A 109 2.93 -4.96 8.04
C TRP A 109 3.87 -5.79 8.91
N HIS A 110 4.72 -6.62 8.29
CA HIS A 110 5.67 -7.52 8.96
C HIS A 110 7.13 -7.19 8.64
#